data_AF-A0A7C3AFE6-F1
#
_entry.id   AF-A0A7C3AFE6-F1
#
_cell.length_a   1.000
_cell.length_b   1.000
_cell.length_c   1.000
_cell.angle_alpha   90.00
_cell.angle_beta   90.00
_cell.angle_gamma   90.00
#
_symmetry.space_group_name_H-M   'P 1'
#
loop_
_entity.id
_entity.type
_entity.pdbx_description
1 polymer ?
#
loop_
_entity_poly.entity_id
_entity_poly.type
_entity_poly.pdbx_seq_one_letter_code
_entity_poly.pdbx_strand_id
1 'polypeptide(L)' 'MSTPHGNPSDILILGAGPAGLMCAYLAVARGRRVRLIDKAARIGGKLPLTGGGKCNFTNRNVAPEHFIGSNPDFVRS' A
#
# COMPACT_ATOMS: atom_id res chain seq x y z
N MET A 1 -4.32 -33.29 -11.08
CA MET A 1 -3.27 -32.29 -10.78
C MET A 1 -3.94 -31.07 -10.17
N SER A 2 -4.01 -31.00 -8.84
CA SER A 2 -4.51 -29.84 -8.10
C SER A 2 -3.45 -28.75 -8.14
N THR A 3 -3.81 -27.58 -8.68
CA THR A 3 -2.95 -26.40 -8.65
C THR A 3 -2.61 -26.03 -7.20
N PRO A 4 -1.39 -25.54 -6.91
CA PRO A 4 -0.97 -25.18 -5.55
C PRO A 4 -1.57 -23.84 -5.16
N HIS A 5 -2.89 -23.78 -5.00
CA HIS A 5 -3.54 -22.60 -4.43
C HIS A 5 -3.48 -22.78 -2.93
N GLY A 6 -2.31 -22.45 -2.36
CA GLY A 6 -2.10 -22.41 -0.92
C GLY A 6 -3.24 -21.64 -0.26
N ASN A 7 -3.66 -22.13 0.92
CA ASN A 7 -4.77 -21.69 1.77
C ASN A 7 -5.49 -20.37 1.37
N PRO A 8 -6.83 -20.34 1.34
CA PRO A 8 -7.59 -19.16 0.96
C PRO A 8 -7.15 -17.95 1.79
N SER A 9 -6.82 -16.84 1.13
CA SER A 9 -6.60 -15.54 1.78
C SER A 9 -7.94 -14.83 1.89
N ASP A 10 -8.20 -14.17 3.01
CA ASP A 10 -9.42 -13.38 3.19
C ASP A 10 -9.33 -12.06 2.39
N ILE A 11 -8.10 -11.58 2.13
CA ILE A 11 -7.81 -10.34 1.42
C ILE A 11 -6.66 -10.56 0.43
N LEU A 12 -6.86 -10.14 -0.83
CA LEU A 12 -5.83 -10.07 -1.86
C LEU A 12 -5.48 -8.59 -2.13
N ILE A 13 -4.19 -8.25 -2.04
CA ILE A 13 -3.67 -6.91 -2.33
C ILE A 13 -2.72 -6.99 -3.52
N LEU A 14 -2.96 -6.15 -4.53
CA LEU A 14 -2.14 -6.04 -5.72
C LEU A 14 -1.29 -4.77 -5.65
N GLY A 15 0.03 -4.94 -5.60
CA GLY A 15 1.02 -3.88 -5.45
C GLY A 15 1.57 -3.78 -4.02
N ALA A 16 2.84 -4.13 -3.84
CA ALA A 16 3.62 -3.98 -2.63
C ALA A 16 4.36 -2.64 -2.57
N GLY A 17 3.70 -1.56 -3.01
CA GLY A 17 4.11 -0.18 -2.78
C GLY A 17 3.72 0.33 -1.38
N PRO A 18 3.92 1.63 -1.07
CA PRO A 18 3.64 2.19 0.26
C PRO A 18 2.19 1.96 0.72
N ALA A 19 1.21 2.23 -0.15
CA ALA A 19 -0.21 2.04 0.15
C ALA A 19 -0.57 0.56 0.40
N GLY A 20 -0.08 -0.35 -0.45
CA GLY A 20 -0.36 -1.78 -0.32
C GLY A 20 0.29 -2.41 0.90
N LEU A 21 1.53 -2.02 1.22
CA LEU A 21 2.22 -2.47 2.44
C LEU A 21 1.50 -1.98 3.70
N MET A 22 1.06 -0.71 3.74
CA MET A 22 0.30 -0.16 4.86
C MET A 22 -1.06 -0.87 5.01
N CYS A 23 -1.77 -1.10 3.90
CA CYS A 23 -3.02 -1.84 3.88
C CYS A 23 -2.84 -3.28 4.40
N ALA A 24 -1.82 -3.98 3.91
CA ALA A 24 -1.50 -5.34 4.35
C ALA A 24 -1.19 -5.41 5.85
N TYR A 25 -0.37 -4.47 6.35
CA TYR A 25 -0.03 -4.36 7.76
C TYR A 25 -1.28 -4.19 8.64
N LEU A 26 -2.15 -3.23 8.31
CA LEU A 26 -3.38 -2.99 9.07
C LEU A 26 -4.35 -4.18 9.01
N ALA A 27 -4.48 -4.84 7.86
CA ALA A 27 -5.35 -5.99 7.71
C ALA A 27 -4.87 -7.20 8.54
N VAL A 28 -3.57 -7.49 8.52
CA VAL A 28 -2.97 -8.54 9.35
C VAL A 28 -3.09 -8.20 10.84
N ALA A 29 -2.86 -6.94 11.22
CA ALA A 29 -3.06 -6.48 12.61
C ALA A 29 -4.50 -6.68 13.10
N ARG A 30 -5.48 -6.74 12.19
CA ARG A 30 -6.89 -7.05 12.49
C ARG A 30 -7.24 -8.54 12.38
N GLY A 31 -6.24 -9.42 12.34
CA GLY A 31 -6.41 -10.88 12.30
C GLY A 31 -6.85 -11.44 10.95
N ARG A 32 -6.71 -10.69 9.84
CA ARG A 32 -7.06 -11.18 8.50
C ARG A 32 -5.88 -11.88 7.83
N ARG A 33 -6.16 -12.92 7.06
CA ARG A 33 -5.16 -13.55 6.19
C ARG A 33 -5.02 -12.76 4.90
N VAL A 34 -3.85 -12.17 4.69
CA VAL A 34 -3.58 -11.31 3.54
C VAL A 34 -2.61 -11.99 2.58
N ARG A 35 -2.91 -11.93 1.29
CA ARG A 35 -1.97 -12.22 0.21
C ARG A 35 -1.60 -10.92 -0.49
N LEU A 36 -0.33 -10.55 -0.43
CA LEU A 36 0.21 -9.37 -1.11
C LEU A 36 1.03 -9.82 -2.32
N ILE A 37 0.72 -9.30 -3.50
CA ILE A 37 1.38 -9.67 -4.75
C ILE A 37 1.94 -8.41 -5.40
N ASP A 38 3.18 -8.47 -5.87
CA ASP A 38 3.79 -7.45 -6.72
C ASP A 38 4.48 -8.11 -7.91
N LYS A 39 4.57 -7.38 -9.03
CA LYS A 39 5.34 -7.80 -10.20
C LYS A 39 6.85 -7.64 -9.96
N ALA A 40 7.25 -6.66 -9.16
CA ALA A 40 8.64 -6.36 -8.89
C ALA A 40 9.26 -7.42 -7.97
N ALA A 41 10.55 -7.71 -8.21
CA ALA A 41 11.32 -8.62 -7.36
C ALA A 41 11.58 -8.08 -5.95
N ARG A 42 11.50 -6.76 -5.75
CA ARG A 42 11.68 -6.10 -4.45
C ARG A 42 10.44 -5.27 -4.12
N ILE A 43 9.95 -5.44 -2.89
CA ILE A 43 8.83 -4.65 -2.35
C ILE A 43 9.26 -3.21 -2.04
N GLY A 44 8.29 -2.34 -1.79
CA GLY A 44 8.50 -0.92 -1.47
C GLY A 44 8.34 -0.01 -2.70
N GLY A 45 8.25 -0.57 -3.90
CA GLY A 45 8.05 0.21 -5.13
C GLY A 45 9.07 1.35 -5.26
N LYS A 46 8.57 2.59 -5.35
CA LYS A 46 9.41 3.78 -5.46
C LYS A 46 9.91 4.32 -4.12
N LEU A 47 9.50 3.76 -2.98
CA LEU A 47 9.82 4.28 -1.65
C LEU A 47 11.32 4.52 -1.43
N PRO A 48 12.24 3.59 -1.81
CA PRO A 48 13.68 3.78 -1.63
C PRO A 48 14.27 4.93 -2.45
N LEU A 49 13.56 5.42 -3.48
CA LEU A 49 14.02 6.50 -4.35
C LEU A 49 13.48 7.88 -3.91
N THR A 50 12.46 7.91 -3.06
CA THR A 50 11.84 9.18 -2.63
C THR A 50 12.74 9.98 -1.69
N GLY A 51 12.64 11.32 -1.72
CA GLY A 51 13.43 12.19 -0.84
C GLY A 51 14.94 12.06 -1.02
N GLY A 52 15.42 11.75 -2.23
CA GLY A 52 16.85 11.54 -2.50
C GLY A 52 17.43 10.31 -1.77
N GLY A 53 16.63 9.24 -1.64
CA GLY A 53 17.05 8.02 -0.95
C GLY A 53 16.74 7.98 0.55
N LYS A 54 16.26 9.10 1.13
CA LYS A 54 15.98 9.23 2.57
C LYS A 54 14.54 8.96 2.95
N CYS A 55 13.67 8.76 1.96
CA CYS A 55 12.23 8.60 2.13
C CYS A 55 11.54 9.86 2.68
N ASN A 56 10.97 10.69 1.80
CA ASN A 56 10.08 11.78 2.22
C ASN A 56 8.69 11.21 2.51
N PHE A 57 8.55 10.60 3.69
CA PHE A 57 7.42 9.71 4.01
C PHE A 57 6.13 10.44 4.40
N THR A 58 6.20 11.70 4.83
CA THR A 58 5.04 12.53 5.18
C THR A 58 5.42 14.01 5.23
N ASN A 59 4.44 14.88 5.47
CA ASN A 59 4.65 16.29 5.78
C ASN A 59 4.01 16.62 7.14
N ARG A 60 4.50 17.64 7.85
CA ARG A 60 3.86 18.12 9.09
C ARG A 60 2.61 18.95 8.81
N ASN A 61 2.58 19.65 7.68
CA ASN A 61 1.47 20.48 7.25
C ASN A 61 0.63 19.72 6.21
N VAL A 62 0.07 18.57 6.61
CA VAL A 62 -0.87 17.84 5.75
C VAL A 62 -2.23 18.52 5.83
N ALA A 63 -2.75 18.93 4.68
CA ALA A 63 -4.05 19.58 4.56
C ALA A 63 -4.68 19.24 3.20
N PRO A 64 -6.02 19.20 3.08
CA PRO A 64 -6.72 18.82 1.83
C PRO A 64 -6.31 19.63 0.61
N GLU A 65 -5.96 20.90 0.81
CA GLU A 65 -5.56 21.84 -0.25
C GLU A 65 -4.23 21.45 -0.92
N HIS A 66 -3.44 20.58 -0.27
CA HIS A 66 -2.19 20.05 -0.82
C HIS A 66 -2.41 18.82 -1.73
N PHE A 67 -3.66 18.43 -1.99
CA PHE A 67 -4.02 17.33 -2.87
C PHE A 67 -4.85 17.83 -4.06
N ILE A 68 -4.45 17.43 -5.26
CA ILE A 68 -5.12 17.82 -6.50
C ILE A 68 -5.93 16.63 -7.01
N GLY A 69 -7.21 16.84 -7.29
CA GLY A 69 -8.12 15.82 -7.83
C GLY A 69 -9.41 16.43 -8.36
N SER A 70 -10.17 15.65 -9.13
CA SER A 70 -11.47 16.08 -9.68
C SER A 70 -12.55 16.25 -8.62
N ASN A 71 -12.40 15.58 -7.48
CA ASN A 71 -13.26 15.72 -6.31
C ASN A 71 -12.42 16.19 -5.11
N PRO A 72 -12.47 17.49 -4.75
CA PRO A 72 -11.75 18.03 -3.61
C PRO A 72 -12.11 17.38 -2.26
N ASP A 73 -13.31 16.82 -2.12
CA ASP A 73 -13.77 16.21 -0.86
C ASP A 73 -13.24 14.80 -0.65
N PHE A 74 -12.78 14.14 -1.72
CA PHE A 74 -12.34 12.75 -1.67
C PHE A 74 -11.17 12.50 -0.71
N VAL A 75 -10.28 13.48 -0.52
CA VAL A 75 -9.15 13.32 0.41
C VAL A 75 -9.55 13.46 1.88
N ARG A 76 -10.76 13.96 2.16
CA ARG A 76 -11.29 14.15 3.53
C ARG A 76 -12.21 13.02 3.98
N SER A 77 -12.77 12.25 3.04
CA SER A 77 -13.73 11.17 3.30
C SER A 77 -13.08 9.93 3.91
#